data_AF-A0A5A7VUK1-F1
#
_entry.id   AF-A0A5A7VUK1-F1
#
_cell.length_a   1.000
_cell.length_b   1.000
_cell.length_c   1.000
_cell.angle_alpha   90.00
_cell.angle_beta   90.00
_cell.angle_gamma   90.00
#
_symmetry.space_group_name_H-M   'P 1'
#
loop_
_entity.id
_entity.type
_entity.pdbx_description
1 polymer ?
#
loop_
_entity_poly.entity_id
_entity_poly.type
_entity_poly.pdbx_seq_one_letter_code
_entity_poly.pdbx_strand_id
1 'polypeptide(L)'
;MSRITTFALAILFVLASASCTTRATEPGELDAAALRAWASQPWDKAARMHTTVSVGSYRGVPVVAEHPCADVCPQYTLRIIHYQLPPDASCASAGGVEKQVLVPIAITVRSKTFCVPEPLVASGAYYSK
;
A
#
# COMPACT_ATOMS: atom_id res chain seq x y z
N MET A 1 -78.23 2.49 -21.18
CA MET A 1 -77.78 1.10 -21.46
C MET A 1 -76.28 1.18 -21.78
N SER A 2 -75.38 1.11 -20.78
CA SER A 2 -74.62 -0.08 -20.32
C SER A 2 -73.76 -0.69 -21.46
N ARG A 3 -72.42 -0.80 -21.43
CA ARG A 3 -71.47 -1.39 -20.44
C ARG A 3 -70.03 -0.81 -20.67
N ILE A 4 -69.23 -0.38 -19.67
CA ILE A 4 -68.18 -1.12 -18.90
C ILE A 4 -67.18 -1.86 -19.85
N THR A 5 -65.83 -1.75 -19.85
CA THR A 5 -64.83 -2.02 -18.78
C THR A 5 -63.38 -1.81 -19.32
N THR A 6 -62.47 -1.31 -18.46
CA THR A 6 -60.99 -1.49 -18.35
C THR A 6 -60.17 -2.27 -19.39
N PHE A 7 -58.93 -1.83 -19.68
CA PHE A 7 -57.69 -2.62 -19.44
C PHE A 7 -56.42 -1.76 -19.56
N ALA A 8 -55.48 -1.98 -18.63
CA ALA A 8 -54.22 -1.27 -18.42
C ALA A 8 -53.05 -1.86 -19.23
N LEU A 9 -52.06 -1.03 -19.58
CA LEU A 9 -50.69 -1.44 -20.00
C LEU A 9 -49.81 -0.16 -19.96
N ALA A 10 -49.08 0.15 -18.89
CA ALA A 10 -47.83 -0.45 -18.39
C ALA A 10 -46.70 -0.50 -19.44
N ILE A 11 -45.89 0.57 -19.53
CA ILE A 11 -44.52 0.49 -20.08
C ILE A 11 -43.58 1.24 -19.12
N LEU A 12 -42.99 0.45 -18.21
CA LEU A 12 -41.77 0.77 -17.48
C LEU A 12 -40.65 1.01 -18.50
N PHE A 13 -40.15 2.25 -18.60
CA PHE A 13 -38.91 2.51 -19.33
C PHE A 13 -37.71 2.32 -18.39
N VAL A 14 -36.87 1.37 -18.78
CA VAL A 14 -35.66 0.88 -18.12
C VAL A 14 -34.67 2.04 -17.92
N LEU A 15 -34.40 2.40 -16.66
CA LEU A 15 -33.26 3.23 -16.29
C LEU A 15 -31.99 2.38 -16.43
N ALA A 16 -31.25 2.61 -17.52
CA ALA A 16 -29.93 2.05 -17.75
C ALA A 16 -28.96 2.57 -16.68
N SER A 17 -28.58 1.69 -15.76
CA SER A 17 -27.53 1.92 -14.76
C SER A 17 -26.16 1.95 -15.46
N ALA A 18 -25.68 3.15 -15.76
CA ALA A 18 -24.27 3.41 -16.04
C ALA A 18 -23.47 3.26 -14.73
N SER A 19 -23.20 2.02 -14.32
CA SER A 19 -22.29 1.73 -13.23
C SER A 19 -20.86 1.97 -13.71
N CYS A 20 -20.38 3.22 -13.60
CA CYS A 20 -18.95 3.48 -13.55
C CYS A 20 -18.38 2.73 -12.35
N THR A 21 -17.89 1.51 -12.58
CA THR A 21 -17.12 0.78 -11.60
C THR A 21 -15.80 1.52 -11.50
N THR A 22 -15.71 2.44 -10.55
CA THR A 22 -14.44 2.98 -10.05
C THR A 22 -13.68 1.79 -9.48
N ARG A 23 -12.89 1.12 -10.32
CA ARG A 23 -11.87 0.19 -9.86
C ARG A 23 -10.93 1.05 -9.03
N ALA A 24 -10.91 0.82 -7.71
CA ALA A 24 -9.86 1.37 -6.87
C ALA A 24 -8.53 1.03 -7.56
N THR A 25 -7.76 2.04 -7.93
CA THR A 25 -6.40 1.84 -8.46
C THR A 25 -5.60 1.26 -7.31
N GLU A 26 -5.57 -0.07 -7.23
CA GLU A 26 -4.56 -0.73 -6.43
C GLU A 26 -3.20 -0.36 -7.01
N PRO A 27 -2.22 0.03 -6.18
CA PRO A 27 -0.87 0.28 -6.63
C PRO A 27 -0.36 -0.90 -7.47
N GLY A 28 0.02 -0.64 -8.72
CA GLY A 28 0.33 -1.67 -9.72
C GLY A 28 1.60 -2.47 -9.42
N GLU A 29 1.83 -3.51 -10.22
CA GLU A 29 3.09 -4.26 -10.22
C GLU A 29 4.24 -3.35 -10.66
N LEU A 30 5.32 -3.35 -9.90
CA LEU A 30 6.55 -2.61 -10.13
C LEU A 30 7.63 -3.57 -10.61
N ASP A 31 8.48 -3.10 -11.50
CA ASP A 31 9.77 -3.75 -11.74
C ASP A 31 10.83 -3.23 -10.72
N ALA A 32 12.03 -3.81 -10.76
CA ALA A 32 13.10 -3.46 -9.85
C ALA A 32 13.56 -1.99 -9.99
N ALA A 33 13.51 -1.43 -11.20
CA ALA A 33 13.93 -0.06 -11.47
C ALA A 33 12.89 0.94 -10.94
N ALA A 34 11.61 0.69 -11.19
CA ALA A 34 10.49 1.48 -10.69
C ALA A 34 10.43 1.45 -9.16
N LEU A 35 10.63 0.29 -8.54
CA LEU A 35 10.68 0.16 -7.09
C LEU A 35 11.83 0.99 -6.48
N ARG A 36 13.03 0.91 -7.07
CA ARG A 36 14.18 1.72 -6.64
C ARG A 36 13.96 3.22 -6.86
N ALA A 37 13.35 3.60 -7.98
CA ALA A 37 13.03 4.98 -8.29
C ALA A 37 12.05 5.55 -7.27
N TRP A 38 10.96 4.82 -6.95
CA TRP A 38 10.02 5.20 -5.90
C TRP A 38 10.72 5.36 -4.55
N ALA A 39 11.55 4.39 -4.16
CA ALA A 39 12.30 4.42 -2.91
C ALA A 39 13.28 5.60 -2.81
N SER A 40 13.72 6.16 -3.93
CA SER A 40 14.62 7.32 -3.99
C SER A 40 13.90 8.66 -3.97
N GLN A 41 12.57 8.67 -4.12
CA GLN A 41 11.80 9.92 -4.14
C GLN A 41 11.87 10.61 -2.77
N PRO A 42 11.98 11.95 -2.75
CA PRO A 42 11.81 12.73 -1.54
C PRO A 42 10.38 12.55 -1.04
N TRP A 43 10.21 12.66 0.27
CA TRP A 43 8.92 12.47 0.93
C TRP A 43 8.77 13.48 2.06
N ASP A 44 7.53 13.88 2.31
CA ASP A 44 7.19 14.79 3.39
C ASP A 44 7.05 14.02 4.70
N LYS A 45 8.00 14.22 5.61
CA LYS A 45 8.01 13.56 6.91
C LYS A 45 6.83 13.94 7.80
N ALA A 46 6.40 15.19 7.73
CA ALA A 46 5.27 15.69 8.51
C ALA A 46 3.95 15.08 8.04
N ALA A 47 3.79 14.96 6.71
CA ALA A 47 2.60 14.37 6.14
C ALA A 47 2.53 12.83 6.29
N ARG A 48 3.68 12.15 6.50
CA ARG A 48 3.75 10.68 6.51
C ARG A 48 3.98 10.06 7.89
N MET A 49 4.38 10.81 8.91
CA MET A 49 4.63 10.27 10.24
C MET A 49 3.46 9.42 10.76
N HIS A 50 3.75 8.26 11.35
CA HIS A 50 2.78 7.28 11.84
C HIS A 50 1.85 6.68 10.78
N THR A 51 2.25 6.69 9.51
CA THR A 51 1.46 6.07 8.43
C THR A 51 2.17 4.87 7.81
N THR A 52 1.37 4.00 7.21
CA THR A 52 1.84 2.97 6.28
C THR A 52 1.21 3.25 4.92
N VAL A 53 2.04 3.33 3.88
CA VAL A 53 1.61 3.65 2.51
C VAL A 53 1.85 2.45 1.61
N SER A 54 0.85 2.07 0.82
CA SER A 54 1.02 1.05 -0.22
C SER A 54 1.82 1.63 -1.38
N VAL A 55 2.88 0.92 -1.79
CA VAL A 55 3.81 1.33 -2.84
C VAL A 55 3.42 0.72 -4.18
N GLY A 56 2.92 -0.52 -4.16
CA GLY A 56 2.78 -1.37 -5.33
C GLY A 56 2.92 -2.83 -4.92
N SER A 57 3.12 -3.68 -5.92
CA SER A 57 3.60 -5.05 -5.73
C SER A 57 4.94 -5.23 -6.44
N TYR A 58 5.79 -6.11 -5.94
CA TYR A 58 7.00 -6.53 -6.66
C TYR A 58 7.08 -8.04 -6.59
N ARG A 59 7.17 -8.69 -7.77
CA ARG A 59 7.02 -10.14 -7.93
C ARG A 59 5.69 -10.66 -7.38
N GLY A 60 4.63 -9.87 -7.55
CA GLY A 60 3.28 -10.19 -7.06
C GLY A 60 3.12 -10.12 -5.53
N VAL A 61 4.13 -9.66 -4.79
CA VAL A 61 4.04 -9.49 -3.33
C VAL A 61 3.85 -8.01 -3.01
N PRO A 62 2.84 -7.64 -2.21
CA PRO A 62 2.60 -6.24 -1.84
C PRO A 62 3.80 -5.62 -1.13
N VAL A 63 4.14 -4.40 -1.50
CA VAL A 63 5.21 -3.59 -0.90
C VAL A 63 4.60 -2.38 -0.23
N VAL A 64 5.04 -2.11 1.00
CA VAL A 64 4.59 -0.98 1.80
C VAL A 64 5.78 -0.15 2.28
N ALA A 65 5.51 1.13 2.55
CA ALA A 65 6.40 2.04 3.26
C ALA A 65 5.80 2.36 4.63
N GLU A 66 6.39 1.82 5.69
CA GLU A 66 6.08 2.13 7.09
C GLU A 66 6.85 3.40 7.49
N HIS A 67 6.17 4.35 8.12
CA HIS A 67 6.76 5.62 8.57
C HIS A 67 6.71 5.75 10.09
N PRO A 68 7.47 4.93 10.84
CA PRO A 68 7.45 4.99 12.29
C PRO A 68 8.08 6.31 12.74
N CYS A 69 7.50 6.88 13.78
CA CYS A 69 8.00 8.06 14.48
C CYS A 69 7.70 7.92 15.97
N ALA A 70 8.43 8.65 16.81
CA ALA A 70 8.28 8.65 18.27
C ALA A 70 8.29 10.09 18.82
N ASP A 71 9.01 10.38 19.90
CA ASP A 71 8.82 11.64 20.65
C ASP A 71 9.16 12.93 19.87
N VAL A 72 10.02 12.86 18.85
CA VAL A 72 10.49 14.04 18.09
C VAL A 72 10.06 13.96 16.62
N CYS A 73 8.75 13.99 16.40
CA CYS A 73 8.18 14.07 15.06
C CYS A 73 8.07 15.52 14.56
N PRO A 74 8.27 15.76 13.24
CA PRO A 74 8.57 14.79 12.18
C PRO A 74 10.07 14.53 11.95
N GLN A 75 10.96 15.09 12.78
CA GLN A 75 12.41 15.10 12.55
C GLN A 75 13.02 13.69 12.58
N TYR A 76 12.48 12.79 13.40
CA TYR A 76 12.90 11.38 13.49
C TYR A 76 11.89 10.40 12.88
N THR A 77 11.01 10.86 11.99
CA THR A 77 10.21 9.95 11.17
C THR A 77 11.14 9.18 10.24
N LEU A 78 11.11 7.86 10.32
CA LEU A 78 11.81 7.00 9.36
C LEU A 78 10.88 6.68 8.20
N ARG A 79 11.46 6.19 7.09
CA ARG A 79 10.73 5.44 6.07
C ARG A 79 11.41 4.09 5.91
N ILE A 80 10.63 3.03 6.08
CA ILE A 80 11.07 1.63 5.97
C ILE A 80 10.21 0.96 4.91
N ILE A 81 10.83 0.55 3.80
CA ILE A 81 10.15 -0.11 2.69
C ILE A 81 10.36 -1.61 2.81
N HIS A 82 9.28 -2.37 2.85
CA HIS A 82 9.31 -3.82 3.03
C HIS A 82 8.11 -4.49 2.36
N TYR A 83 8.21 -5.80 2.14
CA TYR A 83 7.07 -6.59 1.76
C TYR A 83 6.05 -6.67 2.90
N GLN A 84 4.77 -6.62 2.54
CA GLN A 84 3.67 -7.03 3.40
C GLN A 84 3.36 -8.49 3.09
N LEU A 85 4.01 -9.39 3.83
CA LEU A 85 3.85 -10.83 3.65
C LEU A 85 2.51 -11.31 4.24
N PRO A 86 1.86 -12.32 3.61
CA PRO A 86 0.82 -13.08 4.27
C PRO A 86 1.38 -13.81 5.52
N PRO A 87 0.53 -14.14 6.51
CA PRO A 87 0.97 -14.67 7.81
C PRO A 87 1.83 -15.94 7.75
N ASP A 88 1.68 -16.74 6.70
CA ASP A 88 2.33 -18.04 6.48
C ASP A 88 3.49 -17.99 5.49
N ALA A 89 3.74 -16.84 4.83
CA ALA A 89 4.83 -16.70 3.88
C ALA A 89 6.16 -16.35 4.57
N SER A 90 7.22 -17.05 4.18
CA SER A 90 8.59 -16.70 4.58
C SER A 90 9.15 -15.55 3.74
N CYS A 91 10.13 -14.83 4.27
CA CYS A 91 10.79 -13.77 3.51
C CYS A 91 11.53 -14.32 2.28
N ALA A 92 12.19 -15.48 2.43
CA ALA A 92 12.91 -16.13 1.36
C ALA A 92 11.99 -16.57 0.20
N SER A 93 10.80 -17.10 0.50
CA SER A 93 9.83 -17.51 -0.53
C SER A 93 9.27 -16.34 -1.34
N ALA A 94 9.25 -15.12 -0.78
CA ALA A 94 8.89 -13.90 -1.48
C ALA A 94 10.07 -13.29 -2.29
N GLY A 95 11.24 -13.94 -2.29
CA GLY A 95 12.46 -13.39 -2.89
C GLY A 95 12.97 -12.13 -2.19
N GLY A 96 12.62 -11.96 -0.90
CA GLY A 96 13.11 -10.88 -0.06
C GLY A 96 14.33 -11.29 0.77
N VAL A 97 14.90 -10.32 1.46
CA VAL A 97 15.99 -10.50 2.41
C VAL A 97 15.59 -9.90 3.75
N GLU A 98 15.77 -10.67 4.82
CA GLU A 98 15.51 -10.17 6.17
C GLU A 98 16.52 -9.09 6.55
N LYS A 99 16.02 -7.96 7.05
CA LYS A 99 16.82 -6.86 7.55
C LYS A 99 16.33 -6.41 8.91
N GLN A 100 17.29 -6.28 9.82
CA GLN A 100 17.05 -5.76 11.14
C GLN A 100 17.20 -4.24 11.12
N VAL A 101 16.17 -3.52 11.58
CA VAL A 101 16.12 -2.06 11.61
C VAL A 101 15.76 -1.60 13.02
N LEU A 102 16.45 -0.56 13.49
CA LEU A 102 16.12 0.11 14.74
C LEU A 102 14.94 1.04 14.50
N VAL A 103 13.79 0.70 15.09
CA VAL A 103 12.54 1.44 14.98
C VAL A 103 12.32 2.24 16.26
N PRO A 104 12.08 3.56 16.17
CA PRO A 104 11.86 4.40 17.33
C PRO A 104 10.55 4.04 18.02
N ILE A 105 10.59 3.97 19.36
CA ILE A 105 9.45 3.73 20.24
C ILE A 105 9.64 4.60 21.48
N ALA A 106 8.81 5.63 21.65
CA ALA A 106 8.98 6.65 22.70
C ALA A 106 10.45 7.14 22.73
N ILE A 107 11.07 7.18 23.92
CA ILE A 107 12.44 7.69 24.13
C ILE A 107 13.56 6.73 23.67
N THR A 108 13.22 5.57 23.11
CA THR A 108 14.17 4.50 22.78
C THR A 108 13.96 3.94 21.37
N VAL A 109 14.75 2.93 21.02
CA VAL A 109 14.60 2.15 19.79
C VAL A 109 14.39 0.68 20.12
N ARG A 110 13.58 0.00 19.31
CA ARG A 110 13.46 -1.45 19.30
C ARG A 110 13.96 -1.98 17.97
N SER A 111 14.73 -3.06 18.04
CA SER A 111 15.11 -3.81 16.86
C SER A 111 13.90 -4.59 16.29
N LYS A 112 13.52 -4.34 15.04
CA LYS A 112 12.49 -5.09 14.30
C LYS A 112 13.10 -5.70 13.04
N THR A 113 12.68 -6.92 12.71
CA THR A 113 13.05 -7.57 11.45
C THR A 113 11.98 -7.29 10.41
N PHE A 114 12.41 -6.88 9.22
CA PHE A 114 11.56 -6.62 8.07
C PHE A 114 11.99 -7.51 6.90
N CYS A 115 11.04 -7.94 6.09
CA CYS A 115 11.34 -8.62 4.83
C CYS A 115 11.45 -7.60 3.69
N VAL A 116 12.65 -7.37 3.17
CA VAL A 116 12.92 -6.30 2.21
C VAL A 116 13.10 -6.87 0.79
N PRO A 117 12.50 -6.25 -0.24
CA PRO A 117 12.79 -6.61 -1.64
C PRO A 117 14.29 -6.54 -1.96
N GLU A 118 14.84 -7.58 -2.58
CA GLU A 118 16.26 -7.69 -2.91
C GLU A 118 16.86 -6.45 -3.63
N PRO A 119 16.18 -5.84 -4.63
CA PRO A 119 16.73 -4.65 -5.30
C PRO A 119 16.96 -3.46 -4.36
N LEU A 120 16.15 -3.32 -3.31
CA LEU A 120 16.29 -2.25 -2.32
C LEU A 120 17.38 -2.55 -1.29
N VAL A 121 17.62 -3.83 -1.02
CA VAL A 121 18.74 -4.28 -0.19
C VAL A 121 20.06 -3.97 -0.90
N ALA A 122 20.17 -4.31 -2.18
CA ALA A 122 21.36 -4.06 -2.98
C ALA A 122 21.71 -2.57 -3.07
N SER A 123 20.70 -1.69 -3.12
CA SER A 123 20.90 -0.24 -3.17
C SER A 123 20.90 0.47 -1.81
N GLY A 124 20.55 -0.22 -0.72
CA GLY A 124 20.32 0.38 0.60
C GLY A 124 19.09 1.31 0.69
N ALA A 125 18.26 1.37 -0.36
CA ALA A 125 17.16 2.35 -0.46
C ALA A 125 15.89 1.96 0.32
N TYR A 126 15.90 0.82 1.01
CA TYR A 126 14.77 0.38 1.84
C TYR A 126 14.60 1.19 3.12
N TYR A 127 15.60 2.00 3.49
CA TYR A 127 15.63 2.76 4.72
C TYR A 127 16.06 4.20 4.45
N SER A 128 15.31 5.16 4.97
CA SER A 128 15.71 6.57 4.98
C SER A 128 15.25 7.27 6.25
N LYS A 129 16.05 8.23 6.74
CA LYS A 129 15.78 9.01 7.94
C LYS A 129 15.14 10.34 7.66
#